data_AF-A0A2V5J2Z1-F1
#
_entry.id   AF-A0A2V5J2Z1-F1
#
_cell.length_a   1.000
_cell.length_b   1.000
_cell.length_c   1.000
_cell.angle_alpha   90.00
_cell.angle_beta   90.00
_cell.angle_gamma   90.00
#
_symmetry.space_group_name_H-M   'P 1'
#
loop_
_entity.id
_entity.type
_entity.pdbx_description
1 polymer ?
#
loop_
_entity_poly.entity_id
_entity_poly.type
_entity_poly.pdbx_seq_one_letter_code
_entity_poly.pdbx_strand_id
1 'polypeptide(L)'
;MIAAWIIAETTGIANTVLGFFTRGGLFMWPLLACSIVSVTTMILRGMALREKNVMPPLIEHEIERLDLGENPERLSRIVHHDHSSLARITRVALQHLRSPRSENVEVVQTRARHEMVRLEKGLIVLEVIVGIAPLLGLIGAVSGLVHVFSHLGLSSGASDTRQIALGIAEALNATVFGLSIAVPTLIGFSYFSRKVEVMSVEMETLVVELINKCYYGRSSREFGTANIPPAAQVPIPTPVT
;
A
#
# COMPACT_ATOMS: atom_id res chain seq x y z
N MET A 1 34.57 -9.59 -3.05
CA MET A 1 34.58 -10.04 -1.63
C MET A 1 33.18 -10.06 -1.01
N ILE A 2 32.40 -8.97 -1.09
CA ILE A 2 31.03 -8.91 -0.52
C ILE A 2 30.07 -9.92 -1.18
N ALA A 3 30.10 -10.05 -2.51
CA ALA A 3 29.24 -11.01 -3.23
C ALA A 3 29.56 -12.48 -2.88
N ALA A 4 30.83 -12.85 -2.71
CA ALA A 4 31.23 -14.20 -2.34
C ALA A 4 30.86 -14.56 -0.88
N TRP A 5 30.93 -13.57 0.02
CA TRP A 5 30.46 -13.71 1.40
C TRP A 5 28.92 -13.87 1.46
N ILE A 6 28.17 -13.07 0.70
CA ILE A 6 26.71 -13.19 0.58
C ILE A 6 26.31 -14.56 0.00
N ILE A 7 27.01 -15.06 -1.02
CA ILE A 7 26.72 -16.36 -1.62
C ILE A 7 27.04 -17.50 -0.64
N ALA A 8 28.16 -17.41 0.10
CA ALA A 8 28.53 -18.39 1.12
C ALA A 8 27.53 -18.44 2.30
N GLU A 9 27.12 -17.27 2.80
CA GLU A 9 26.08 -17.14 3.83
C GLU A 9 24.76 -17.71 3.31
N THR A 10 24.37 -17.36 2.07
CA THR A 10 23.15 -17.87 1.41
C THR A 10 23.18 -19.40 1.26
N THR A 11 24.33 -19.99 0.94
CA THR A 11 24.48 -21.46 0.86
C THR A 11 24.44 -22.13 2.23
N GLY A 12 24.96 -21.49 3.28
CA GLY A 12 24.87 -21.99 4.67
C GLY A 12 23.44 -21.96 5.21
N ILE A 13 22.71 -20.88 4.92
CA ILE A 13 21.29 -20.75 5.24
C ILE A 13 20.49 -21.76 4.43
N ALA A 14 20.77 -21.93 3.13
CA ALA A 14 20.09 -22.92 2.28
C ALA A 14 20.30 -24.36 2.77
N ASN A 15 21.51 -24.73 3.19
CA ASN A 15 21.78 -26.06 3.75
C ASN A 15 21.11 -26.28 5.11
N THR A 16 21.05 -25.23 5.93
CA THR A 16 20.33 -25.27 7.21
C THR A 16 18.84 -25.42 6.99
N VAL A 17 18.26 -24.64 6.06
CA VAL A 17 16.85 -24.72 5.66
C VAL A 17 16.54 -26.07 5.04
N LEU A 18 17.37 -26.63 4.16
CA LEU A 18 17.21 -28.00 3.63
C LEU A 18 17.27 -29.07 4.73
N GLY A 19 18.19 -28.92 5.70
CA GLY A 19 18.32 -29.81 6.84
C GLY A 19 17.12 -29.79 7.78
N PHE A 20 16.48 -28.62 7.94
CA PHE A 20 15.19 -28.50 8.61
C PHE A 20 14.04 -29.03 7.75
N PHE A 21 14.13 -28.86 6.43
CA PHE A 21 13.10 -29.24 5.47
C PHE A 21 12.89 -30.75 5.35
N THR A 22 13.93 -31.53 5.63
CA THR A 22 13.86 -33.00 5.69
C THR A 22 13.27 -33.53 7.01
N ARG A 23 13.09 -32.66 8.02
CA ARG A 23 12.71 -33.02 9.41
C ARG A 23 11.45 -32.32 9.95
N GLY A 24 10.64 -31.68 9.12
CA GLY A 24 9.45 -30.93 9.55
C GLY A 24 8.15 -31.34 8.85
N GLY A 25 8.17 -32.50 8.19
CA GLY A 25 7.03 -33.06 7.47
C GLY A 25 6.47 -32.23 6.30
N LEU A 26 5.27 -32.62 5.86
CA LEU A 26 4.57 -32.08 4.69
C LEU A 26 4.22 -30.58 4.82
N PHE A 27 3.99 -30.09 6.04
CA PHE A 27 3.50 -28.73 6.32
C PHE A 27 4.55 -27.63 6.15
N MET A 28 5.83 -27.99 5.99
CA MET A 28 6.87 -27.00 5.67
C MET A 28 6.81 -26.50 4.22
N TRP A 29 6.28 -27.27 3.27
CA TRP A 29 6.16 -26.82 1.88
C TRP A 29 5.26 -25.57 1.76
N PRO A 30 4.04 -25.56 2.34
CA PRO A 30 3.22 -24.34 2.41
C PRO A 30 3.90 -23.18 3.14
N LEU A 31 4.59 -23.44 4.27
CA LEU A 31 5.30 -22.40 5.02
C LEU A 31 6.43 -21.75 4.19
N LEU A 32 7.18 -22.56 3.44
CA LEU A 32 8.20 -22.07 2.54
C LEU A 32 7.60 -21.20 1.43
N ALA A 33 6.47 -21.61 0.84
CA ALA A 33 5.76 -20.79 -0.14
C ALA A 33 5.32 -19.45 0.47
N CYS A 34 4.75 -19.45 1.68
CA CYS A 34 4.40 -18.22 2.42
C CYS A 34 5.62 -17.31 2.63
N SER A 35 6.78 -17.87 2.98
CA SER A 35 8.03 -17.12 3.16
C SER A 35 8.47 -16.42 1.86
N ILE A 36 8.51 -17.15 0.74
CA ILE A 36 8.90 -16.61 -0.56
C ILE A 36 7.94 -15.49 -1.00
N VAL A 37 6.63 -15.72 -0.88
CA VAL A 37 5.61 -14.73 -1.25
C VAL A 37 5.70 -13.49 -0.37
N SER A 38 5.90 -13.66 0.95
CA SER A 38 6.08 -12.55 1.89
C SER A 38 7.26 -11.67 1.49
N VAL A 39 8.46 -12.26 1.35
CA VAL A 39 9.68 -11.52 1.01
C VAL A 39 9.56 -10.85 -0.35
N THR A 40 9.04 -11.56 -1.35
CA THR A 40 8.84 -11.01 -2.69
C THR A 40 7.91 -9.81 -2.65
N THR A 41 6.79 -9.93 -1.95
CA THR A 41 5.81 -8.83 -1.85
C THR A 41 6.39 -7.67 -1.04
N MET A 42 7.15 -7.92 0.01
CA MET A 42 7.82 -6.91 0.83
C MET A 42 8.80 -6.07 -0.01
N ILE A 43 9.60 -6.70 -0.87
CA ILE A 43 10.53 -6.01 -1.79
C ILE A 43 9.76 -5.20 -2.84
N LEU A 44 8.78 -5.82 -3.50
CA LEU A 44 7.98 -5.14 -4.53
C LEU A 44 7.25 -3.92 -3.97
N ARG A 45 6.69 -4.02 -2.75
CA ARG A 45 6.03 -2.90 -2.08
C ARG A 45 7.03 -1.84 -1.62
N GLY A 46 8.18 -2.24 -1.10
CA GLY A 46 9.27 -1.31 -0.78
C GLY A 46 9.71 -0.46 -1.97
N MET A 47 9.73 -1.04 -3.18
CA MET A 47 10.03 -0.32 -4.42
C MET A 47 8.86 0.51 -4.93
N ALA A 48 7.62 -0.01 -4.84
CA ALA A 48 6.42 0.66 -5.34
C ALA A 48 6.05 1.89 -4.50
N LEU A 49 6.13 1.79 -3.17
CA LEU A 49 5.82 2.86 -2.20
C LEU A 49 7.01 3.82 -1.99
N ARG A 50 7.91 3.92 -2.97
CA ARG A 50 8.91 4.99 -2.96
C ARG A 50 8.23 6.29 -3.28
N GLU A 51 8.51 7.32 -2.50
CA GLU A 51 7.93 8.66 -2.62
C GLU A 51 8.02 9.19 -4.05
N LYS A 52 9.21 9.10 -4.67
CA LYS A 52 9.41 9.46 -6.09
C LYS A 52 8.46 8.79 -7.11
N ASN A 53 7.87 7.64 -6.78
CA ASN A 53 6.95 6.90 -7.66
C ASN A 53 5.48 7.23 -7.38
N VAL A 54 5.16 7.68 -6.15
CA VAL A 54 3.79 7.91 -5.68
C VAL A 54 3.46 9.40 -5.65
N MET A 55 4.37 10.20 -5.06
CA MET A 55 4.29 11.63 -4.86
C MET A 55 5.64 12.27 -5.26
N PRO A 56 5.89 12.50 -6.57
CA PRO A 56 7.12 13.10 -7.01
C PRO A 56 7.21 14.55 -6.50
N PRO A 57 8.32 14.95 -5.87
CA PRO A 57 8.45 16.28 -5.25
C PRO A 57 8.29 17.42 -6.26
N LEU A 58 8.57 17.16 -7.54
CA LEU A 58 8.36 18.12 -8.61
C LEU A 58 6.89 18.59 -8.73
N ILE A 59 5.91 17.68 -8.56
CA ILE A 59 4.49 18.03 -8.68
C ILE A 59 4.04 18.79 -7.44
N GLU A 60 4.47 18.34 -6.26
CA GLU A 60 4.23 19.03 -4.99
C GLU A 60 4.75 20.47 -5.02
N HIS A 61 6.03 20.66 -5.39
CA HIS A 61 6.62 22.00 -5.47
C HIS A 61 5.90 22.90 -6.49
N GLU A 62 5.42 22.36 -7.62
CA GLU A 62 4.68 23.18 -8.59
C GLU A 62 3.24 23.46 -8.16
N ILE A 63 2.64 22.65 -7.27
CA ILE A 63 1.37 22.98 -6.61
C ILE A 63 1.61 24.09 -5.58
N GLU A 64 2.66 23.99 -4.76
CA GLU A 64 3.01 24.98 -3.74
C GLU A 64 3.33 26.34 -4.34
N ARG A 65 4.08 26.36 -5.44
CA ARG A 65 4.49 27.60 -6.15
C ARG A 65 3.37 28.28 -6.93
N LEU A 66 2.25 27.60 -7.17
CA LEU A 66 1.12 28.18 -7.89
C LEU A 66 0.46 29.28 -7.04
N ASP A 67 0.34 30.48 -7.60
CA ASP A 67 -0.32 31.60 -6.94
C ASP A 67 -1.86 31.49 -7.00
N LEU A 68 -2.54 32.21 -6.11
CA LEU A 68 -4.00 32.22 -6.03
C LEU A 68 -4.63 32.75 -7.32
N GLY A 69 -5.43 31.92 -7.99
CA GLY A 69 -6.10 32.25 -9.25
C GLY A 69 -5.21 32.19 -10.50
N GLU A 70 -3.96 31.73 -10.38
CA GLU A 70 -3.07 31.52 -11.51
C GLU A 70 -3.51 30.31 -12.35
N ASN A 71 -3.29 30.35 -13.66
CA ASN A 71 -3.67 29.26 -14.56
C ASN A 71 -2.65 28.10 -14.45
N PRO A 72 -3.05 26.87 -14.06
CA PRO A 72 -2.14 25.74 -13.83
C PRO A 72 -1.62 25.09 -15.12
N GLU A 73 -1.27 25.86 -16.15
CA GLU A 73 -0.85 25.36 -17.47
C GLU A 73 0.48 24.58 -17.38
N ARG A 74 1.45 25.08 -16.62
CA ARG A 74 2.72 24.37 -16.36
C ARG A 74 2.50 23.06 -15.63
N LEU A 75 1.71 23.08 -14.57
CA LEU A 75 1.36 21.89 -13.79
C LEU A 75 0.66 20.84 -14.66
N SER A 76 -0.27 21.27 -15.51
CA SER A 76 -0.97 20.37 -16.44
C SER A 76 -0.01 19.61 -17.35
N ARG A 77 1.06 20.26 -17.82
CA ARG A 77 2.05 19.67 -18.72
C ARG A 77 2.90 18.62 -18.02
N ILE A 78 3.35 18.92 -16.80
CA ILE A 78 4.15 18.00 -15.97
C ILE A 78 3.32 16.76 -15.63
N VAL A 79 2.08 16.99 -15.19
CA VAL A 79 1.16 15.94 -14.77
C VAL A 79 0.78 15.01 -15.93
N HIS A 80 0.76 15.47 -17.19
CA HIS A 80 0.46 14.60 -18.33
C HIS A 80 1.56 13.56 -18.63
N HIS A 81 2.82 13.89 -18.35
CA HIS A 81 3.95 12.98 -18.59
C HIS A 81 4.26 12.06 -17.40
N ASP A 82 3.69 12.33 -16.23
CA ASP A 82 3.91 11.56 -15.02
C ASP A 82 2.79 10.52 -14.77
N HIS A 83 3.19 9.33 -14.32
CA HIS A 83 2.31 8.19 -14.06
C HIS A 83 2.10 7.89 -12.56
N SER A 84 2.65 8.74 -11.69
CA SER A 84 2.50 8.69 -10.23
C SER A 84 1.04 8.85 -9.80
N SER A 85 0.76 8.44 -8.56
CA SER A 85 -0.58 8.53 -7.98
C SER A 85 -1.02 9.99 -7.86
N LEU A 86 -0.15 10.87 -7.35
CA LEU A 86 -0.43 12.31 -7.26
C LEU A 86 -0.76 12.89 -8.64
N ALA A 87 0.05 12.61 -9.67
CA ALA A 87 -0.21 13.09 -11.03
C ALA A 87 -1.61 12.68 -11.54
N ARG A 88 -2.02 11.43 -11.31
CA ARG A 88 -3.35 10.97 -11.77
C ARG A 88 -4.49 11.71 -11.08
N ILE A 89 -4.37 12.00 -9.79
CA ILE A 89 -5.39 12.73 -9.03
C ILE A 89 -5.40 14.20 -9.47
N THR A 90 -4.23 14.84 -9.54
CA THR A 90 -4.07 16.22 -10.02
C THR A 90 -4.62 16.38 -11.43
N ARG A 91 -4.40 15.42 -12.34
CA ARG A 91 -4.93 15.48 -13.71
C ARG A 91 -6.44 15.59 -13.73
N VAL A 92 -7.11 14.78 -12.90
CA VAL A 92 -8.58 14.79 -12.79
C VAL A 92 -9.06 16.13 -12.22
N ALA A 93 -8.37 16.67 -11.22
CA ALA A 93 -8.68 17.99 -10.65
C ALA A 93 -8.61 19.10 -11.72
N LEU A 94 -7.55 19.08 -12.55
CA LEU A 94 -7.32 20.04 -13.62
C LEU A 94 -8.36 19.93 -14.75
N GLN A 95 -8.77 18.71 -15.11
CA GLN A 95 -9.79 18.48 -16.14
C GLN A 95 -11.18 19.00 -15.74
N HIS A 96 -11.50 18.97 -14.45
CA HIS A 96 -12.80 19.38 -13.92
C HIS A 96 -12.81 20.83 -13.38
N LEU A 97 -11.77 21.63 -13.65
CA LEU A 97 -11.72 23.04 -13.25
C LEU A 97 -12.87 23.88 -13.82
N ARG A 98 -13.51 23.44 -14.91
CA ARG A 98 -14.65 24.13 -15.49
C ARG A 98 -15.96 23.89 -14.72
N SER A 99 -16.08 22.78 -14.01
CA SER A 99 -17.24 22.43 -13.19
C SER A 99 -17.28 23.24 -11.88
N PRO A 100 -18.43 23.30 -11.19
CA PRO A 100 -18.52 23.84 -9.84
C PRO A 100 -17.51 23.20 -8.89
N ARG A 101 -17.04 23.96 -7.89
CA ARG A 101 -16.05 23.49 -6.92
C ARG A 101 -16.47 22.19 -6.23
N SER A 102 -17.74 22.09 -5.84
CA SER A 102 -18.29 20.91 -5.15
C SER A 102 -18.16 19.64 -6.00
N GLU A 103 -18.51 19.72 -7.28
CA GLU A 103 -18.41 18.61 -8.23
C GLU A 103 -16.94 18.19 -8.44
N ASN A 104 -16.03 19.15 -8.61
CA ASN A 104 -14.61 18.85 -8.80
C ASN A 104 -14.01 18.14 -7.57
N VAL A 105 -14.33 18.63 -6.35
CA VAL A 105 -13.88 17.98 -5.10
C VAL A 105 -14.40 16.54 -5.00
N GLU A 106 -15.66 16.29 -5.34
CA GLU A 106 -16.25 14.95 -5.29
C GLU A 106 -15.56 13.96 -6.25
N VAL A 107 -15.33 14.38 -7.50
CA VAL A 107 -14.66 13.56 -8.51
C VAL A 107 -13.21 13.28 -8.10
N VAL A 108 -12.52 14.28 -7.56
CA VAL A 108 -11.14 14.15 -7.06
C VAL A 108 -11.06 13.20 -5.87
N GLN A 109 -11.96 13.31 -4.88
CA GLN A 109 -12.01 12.41 -3.73
C GLN A 109 -12.28 10.96 -4.17
N THR A 110 -13.19 10.77 -5.12
CA THR A 110 -13.45 9.45 -5.71
C THR A 110 -12.19 8.88 -6.37
N ARG A 111 -11.44 9.72 -7.09
CA ARG A 111 -10.19 9.30 -7.74
C ARG A 111 -9.08 9.01 -6.74
N ALA A 112 -8.95 9.79 -5.68
CA ALA A 112 -7.99 9.60 -4.59
C ALA A 112 -8.23 8.26 -3.89
N ARG A 113 -9.48 7.96 -3.52
CA ARG A 113 -9.87 6.65 -2.96
C ARG A 113 -9.49 5.49 -3.87
N HIS A 114 -9.68 5.63 -5.18
CA HIS A 114 -9.31 4.59 -6.14
C HIS A 114 -7.77 4.39 -6.23
N GLU A 115 -6.96 5.45 -6.12
CA GLU A 115 -5.50 5.30 -6.05
C GLU A 115 -5.05 4.72 -4.70
N MET A 116 -5.70 5.07 -3.58
CA MET A 116 -5.44 4.48 -2.26
C MET A 116 -5.61 2.96 -2.29
N VAL A 117 -6.76 2.47 -2.76
CA VAL A 117 -7.04 1.03 -2.91
C VAL A 117 -6.00 0.35 -3.81
N ARG A 118 -5.50 1.06 -4.83
CA ARG A 118 -4.46 0.52 -5.72
C ARG A 118 -3.10 0.39 -5.03
N LEU A 119 -2.75 1.32 -4.14
CA LEU A 119 -1.53 1.23 -3.32
C LEU A 119 -1.62 0.06 -2.32
N GLU A 120 -2.81 -0.22 -1.80
CA GLU A 120 -3.09 -1.30 -0.84
C GLU A 120 -3.05 -2.72 -1.44
N LYS A 121 -3.21 -2.90 -2.76
CA LYS A 121 -3.38 -4.21 -3.42
C LYS A 121 -2.33 -5.30 -3.12
N GLY A 122 -1.17 -4.97 -2.55
CA GLY A 122 -0.21 -5.97 -2.08
C GLY A 122 -0.06 -6.08 -0.56
N LEU A 123 -0.60 -5.12 0.20
CA LEU A 123 -0.58 -5.17 1.66
C LEU A 123 -1.50 -6.28 2.18
N ILE A 124 -2.64 -6.51 1.52
CA ILE A 124 -3.56 -7.60 1.83
C ILE A 124 -2.88 -8.98 1.80
N VAL A 125 -1.91 -9.17 0.90
CA VAL A 125 -1.16 -10.44 0.82
C VAL A 125 -0.28 -10.62 2.05
N LEU A 126 0.40 -9.56 2.51
CA LEU A 126 1.19 -9.62 3.74
C LEU A 126 0.27 -9.87 4.95
N GLU A 127 -0.86 -9.18 5.03
CA GLU A 127 -1.85 -9.34 6.10
C GLU A 127 -2.32 -10.80 6.22
N VAL A 128 -2.69 -11.41 5.08
CA VAL A 128 -3.11 -12.81 5.03
C VAL A 128 -1.98 -13.74 5.47
N ILE A 129 -0.73 -13.49 5.07
CA ILE A 129 0.41 -14.33 5.47
C ILE A 129 0.69 -14.22 6.97
N VAL A 130 0.54 -13.02 7.57
CA VAL A 130 0.65 -12.83 9.02
C VAL A 130 -0.33 -13.72 9.78
N GLY A 131 -1.56 -13.85 9.28
CA GLY A 131 -2.56 -14.71 9.88
C GLY A 131 -2.33 -16.20 9.62
N ILE A 132 -2.02 -16.58 8.38
CA ILE A 132 -1.97 -17.99 7.98
C ILE A 132 -0.65 -18.69 8.38
N ALA A 133 0.50 -18.00 8.38
CA ALA A 133 1.79 -18.64 8.67
C ALA A 133 1.87 -19.27 10.08
N PRO A 134 1.44 -18.59 11.18
CA PRO A 134 1.40 -19.20 12.51
C PRO A 134 0.41 -20.37 12.58
N LEU A 135 -0.74 -20.26 11.91
CA LEU A 135 -1.76 -21.32 11.90
C LEU A 135 -1.24 -22.57 11.18
N LEU A 136 -0.51 -22.41 10.06
CA LEU A 136 0.16 -23.52 9.38
C LEU A 136 1.22 -24.18 10.27
N GLY A 137 2.00 -23.38 11.01
CA GLY A 137 2.96 -23.89 11.99
C GLY A 137 2.30 -24.70 13.10
N LEU A 138 1.19 -24.20 13.65
CA LEU A 138 0.39 -24.90 14.66
C LEU A 138 -0.18 -26.21 14.13
N ILE A 139 -0.74 -26.22 12.92
CA ILE A 139 -1.24 -27.44 12.27
C ILE A 139 -0.10 -28.45 12.08
N GLY A 140 1.08 -27.99 11.65
CA GLY A 140 2.27 -28.83 11.53
C GLY A 140 2.68 -29.46 12.87
N ALA A 141 2.66 -28.68 13.96
CA ALA A 141 2.97 -29.18 15.28
C ALA A 141 1.96 -30.23 15.77
N VAL A 142 0.66 -29.96 15.61
CA VAL A 142 -0.41 -30.89 15.97
C VAL A 142 -0.28 -32.19 15.17
N SER A 143 -0.03 -32.09 13.86
CA SER A 143 0.17 -33.27 13.01
C SER A 143 1.39 -34.09 13.44
N GLY A 144 2.51 -33.44 13.81
CA GLY A 144 3.70 -34.11 14.29
C GLY A 144 3.44 -34.86 15.61
N LEU A 145 2.72 -34.24 16.55
CA LEU A 145 2.31 -34.89 17.79
C LEU A 145 1.37 -36.08 17.54
N VAL A 146 0.39 -35.95 16.65
CA VAL A 146 -0.50 -37.07 16.28
C VAL A 146 0.30 -38.26 15.75
N HIS A 147 1.30 -38.00 14.90
CA HIS A 147 2.18 -39.05 14.37
C HIS A 147 3.03 -39.71 15.47
N VAL A 148 3.54 -38.93 16.44
CA VAL A 148 4.28 -39.49 17.58
C VAL A 148 3.39 -40.38 18.44
N PHE A 149 2.19 -39.92 18.77
CA PHE A 149 1.25 -40.66 19.62
C PHE A 149 0.64 -41.89 18.93
N SER A 150 0.56 -41.93 17.59
CA SER A 150 0.08 -43.12 16.88
C SER A 150 1.07 -44.29 16.89
N HIS A 151 2.36 -44.02 17.10
CA HIS A 151 3.41 -45.05 17.14
C HIS A 151 3.74 -45.50 18.58
N LEU A 152 3.32 -44.69 19.55
CA LEU A 152 3.47 -44.96 20.97
C LEU A 152 2.72 -46.24 21.38
N GLY A 153 3.47 -47.22 21.92
CA GLY A 153 2.92 -48.50 22.37
C GLY A 153 2.99 -49.65 21.35
N LEU A 154 3.51 -49.43 20.14
CA LEU A 154 3.75 -50.49 19.15
C LEU A 154 5.08 -51.23 19.35
N SER A 155 6.02 -50.67 20.13
CA SER A 155 7.33 -51.27 20.42
C SER A 155 7.77 -51.02 21.86
N SER A 156 8.20 -52.07 22.56
CA SER A 156 8.65 -52.01 23.96
C SER A 156 10.17 -51.81 24.03
N GLY A 157 10.67 -50.59 24.28
CA GLY A 157 12.12 -50.37 24.50
C GLY A 157 12.58 -48.91 24.55
N ALA A 158 13.83 -48.68 24.97
CA ALA A 158 14.44 -47.34 25.08
C ALA A 158 14.58 -46.58 23.75
N SER A 159 14.45 -47.27 22.60
CA SER A 159 14.39 -46.64 21.28
C SER A 159 13.14 -45.79 21.08
N ASP A 160 12.04 -46.14 21.76
CA ASP A 160 10.74 -45.47 21.66
C ASP A 160 10.82 -44.04 22.24
N THR A 161 11.47 -43.89 23.40
CA THR A 161 11.67 -42.58 24.05
C THR A 161 12.45 -41.59 23.18
N ARG A 162 13.49 -42.06 22.48
CA ARG A 162 14.28 -41.20 21.58
C ARG A 162 13.47 -40.78 20.35
N GLN A 163 12.67 -41.67 19.78
CA GLN A 163 11.82 -41.36 18.62
C GLN A 163 10.72 -40.35 18.98
N ILE A 164 10.11 -40.51 20.16
CA ILE A 164 9.12 -39.56 20.68
C ILE A 164 9.74 -38.16 20.84
N ALA A 165 10.92 -38.08 21.47
CA ALA A 165 11.61 -36.80 21.64
C ALA A 165 11.94 -36.12 20.30
N LEU A 166 12.36 -36.89 19.30
CA LEU A 166 12.64 -36.37 17.95
C LEU A 166 11.37 -35.87 17.26
N GLY A 167 10.25 -36.60 17.33
CA GLY A 167 9.00 -36.18 16.69
C GLY A 167 8.34 -34.97 17.37
N ILE A 168 8.48 -34.82 18.69
CA ILE A 168 8.07 -33.60 19.41
C ILE A 168 8.94 -32.41 18.97
N ALA A 169 10.26 -32.60 18.83
CA ALA A 169 11.15 -31.55 18.36
C ALA A 169 10.82 -31.11 16.91
N GLU A 170 10.52 -32.06 16.03
CA GLU A 170 10.03 -31.81 14.66
C GLU A 170 8.72 -30.99 14.68
N ALA A 171 7.75 -31.39 15.51
CA ALA A 171 6.49 -30.68 15.68
C ALA A 171 6.69 -29.22 16.11
N LEU A 172 7.52 -28.98 17.14
CA LEU A 172 7.80 -27.63 17.64
C LEU A 172 8.52 -26.76 16.62
N ASN A 173 9.38 -27.36 15.78
CA ASN A 173 10.13 -26.63 14.77
C ASN A 173 9.21 -26.00 13.71
N ALA A 174 8.10 -26.67 13.33
CA ALA A 174 7.11 -26.12 12.42
C ALA A 174 6.47 -24.82 12.96
N THR A 175 6.17 -24.77 14.26
CA THR A 175 5.63 -23.57 14.92
C THR A 175 6.64 -22.43 14.95
N VAL A 176 7.88 -22.74 15.32
CA VAL A 176 8.97 -21.74 15.35
C VAL A 176 9.16 -21.12 13.97
N PHE A 177 9.10 -21.93 12.92
CA PHE A 177 9.22 -21.45 11.55
C PHE A 177 8.02 -20.62 11.08
N GLY A 178 6.79 -21.02 11.44
CA GLY A 178 5.59 -20.23 11.17
C GLY A 178 5.67 -18.84 11.81
N LEU A 179 6.14 -18.77 13.06
CA LEU A 179 6.34 -17.50 13.78
C LEU A 179 7.51 -16.68 13.21
N SER A 180 8.61 -17.32 12.82
CA SER A 180 9.77 -16.61 12.24
C SER A 180 9.44 -15.94 10.90
N ILE A 181 8.45 -16.45 10.16
CA ILE A 181 7.91 -15.79 8.96
C ILE A 181 6.89 -14.70 9.34
N ALA A 182 5.98 -14.99 10.26
CA ALA A 182 4.88 -14.10 10.60
C ALA A 182 5.36 -12.77 11.22
N VAL A 183 6.35 -12.83 12.12
CA VAL A 183 6.84 -11.64 12.85
C VAL A 183 7.43 -10.58 11.90
N PRO A 184 8.40 -10.89 11.00
CA PRO A 184 8.89 -9.92 10.02
C PRO A 184 7.81 -9.45 9.06
N THR A 185 6.91 -10.35 8.64
CA THR A 185 5.80 -10.01 7.73
C THR A 185 4.85 -8.99 8.37
N LEU A 186 4.56 -9.14 9.66
CA LEU A 186 3.71 -8.21 10.41
C LEU A 186 4.35 -6.82 10.53
N ILE A 187 5.66 -6.77 10.80
CA ILE A 187 6.41 -5.50 10.84
C ILE A 187 6.34 -4.82 9.47
N GLY A 188 6.59 -5.57 8.39
CA GLY A 188 6.51 -5.07 7.02
C GLY A 188 5.11 -4.57 6.66
N PHE A 189 4.07 -5.35 6.95
CA PHE A 189 2.67 -4.96 6.75
C PHE A 189 2.34 -3.66 7.47
N SER A 190 2.68 -3.57 8.76
CA SER A 190 2.36 -2.40 9.60
C SER A 190 3.08 -1.15 9.09
N TYR A 191 4.35 -1.27 8.71
CA TYR A 191 5.13 -0.18 8.14
C TYR A 191 4.56 0.32 6.81
N PHE A 192 4.27 -0.59 5.87
CA PHE A 192 3.73 -0.20 4.57
C PHE A 192 2.31 0.32 4.66
N SER A 193 1.46 -0.23 5.54
CA SER A 193 0.11 0.25 5.78
C SER A 193 0.12 1.70 6.27
N ARG A 194 0.90 1.99 7.32
CA ARG A 194 1.11 3.35 7.81
C ARG A 194 1.62 4.30 6.72
N LYS A 195 2.55 3.82 5.88
CA LYS A 195 3.13 4.62 4.80
C LYS A 195 2.10 4.96 3.71
N VAL A 196 1.24 4.03 3.32
CA VAL A 196 0.16 4.28 2.35
C VAL A 196 -0.84 5.29 2.91
N GLU A 197 -1.21 5.16 4.18
CA GLU A 197 -2.12 6.08 4.86
C GLU A 197 -1.57 7.51 4.84
N VAL A 198 -0.32 7.70 5.29
CA VAL A 198 0.33 9.03 5.31
C VAL A 198 0.40 9.64 3.90
N MET A 199 0.88 8.87 2.91
CA MET A 199 0.95 9.34 1.52
C MET A 199 -0.43 9.69 0.96
N SER A 200 -1.48 8.97 1.35
CA SER A 200 -2.84 9.24 0.89
C SER A 200 -3.37 10.57 1.44
N VAL A 201 -3.12 10.85 2.72
CA VAL A 201 -3.49 12.13 3.35
C VAL A 201 -2.71 13.30 2.74
N GLU A 202 -1.42 13.14 2.49
CA GLU A 202 -0.58 14.16 1.84
C GLU A 202 -1.08 14.48 0.42
N MET A 203 -1.33 13.45 -0.39
CA MET A 203 -1.88 13.63 -1.73
C MET A 203 -3.24 14.35 -1.71
N GLU A 204 -4.14 13.98 -0.80
CA GLU A 204 -5.44 14.66 -0.66
C GLU A 204 -5.27 16.13 -0.28
N THR A 205 -4.38 16.42 0.67
CA THR A 205 -4.08 17.79 1.12
C THR A 205 -3.59 18.66 -0.02
N LEU A 206 -2.59 18.18 -0.77
CA LEU A 206 -2.01 18.90 -1.92
C LEU A 206 -3.05 19.18 -3.00
N VAL A 207 -3.92 18.21 -3.31
CA VAL A 207 -4.91 18.40 -4.37
C VAL A 207 -6.04 19.33 -3.91
N VAL A 208 -6.45 19.27 -2.63
CA VAL A 208 -7.42 20.23 -2.07
C VAL A 208 -6.84 21.64 -2.09
N GLU A 209 -5.57 21.81 -1.75
CA GLU A 209 -4.86 23.09 -1.85
C GLU A 209 -4.87 23.62 -3.29
N LEU A 210 -4.54 22.76 -4.26
CA LEU A 210 -4.60 23.11 -5.68
C LEU A 210 -5.99 23.57 -6.11
N ILE A 211 -7.05 22.87 -5.70
CA ILE A 211 -8.43 23.26 -5.99
C ILE A 211 -8.71 24.64 -5.37
N ASN A 212 -8.34 24.85 -4.10
CA ASN A 212 -8.58 26.14 -3.45
C ASN A 212 -7.84 27.28 -4.19
N LYS A 213 -6.58 27.07 -4.60
CA LYS A 213 -5.81 28.03 -5.40
C LYS A 213 -6.48 28.35 -6.73
N CYS A 214 -6.94 27.33 -7.47
CA CYS A 214 -7.59 27.52 -8.77
C CYS A 214 -8.96 28.24 -8.68
N TYR A 215 -9.72 28.04 -7.58
CA TYR A 215 -11.07 28.59 -7.44
C TYR A 215 -11.13 29.91 -6.65
N TYR A 216 -10.04 30.34 -5.99
CA TYR A 216 -9.98 31.53 -5.12
C TYR A 216 -10.50 32.83 -5.77
N GLY A 217 -10.34 33.00 -7.09
CA GLY A 217 -10.81 34.18 -7.83
C GLY A 217 -12.20 34.07 -8.46
N ARG A 218 -12.87 32.90 -8.40
CA ARG A 218 -14.14 32.66 -9.10
C ARG A 218 -15.35 33.09 -8.28
N SER A 219 -15.32 32.88 -6.97
CA SER A 219 -16.39 33.31 -6.07
C SER A 219 -16.60 34.84 -6.08
N SER A 220 -15.54 35.65 -6.19
CA SER A 220 -15.69 37.11 -6.33
C SER A 220 -16.34 37.55 -7.65
N ARG A 221 -16.21 36.76 -8.73
CA ARG A 221 -16.82 37.06 -10.03
C ARG A 221 -18.31 36.71 -10.07
N GLU A 222 -18.73 35.59 -9.46
CA GLU A 222 -20.15 35.21 -9.39
C GLU A 222 -21.00 36.20 -8.55
N PHE A 223 -20.44 36.72 -7.43
CA PHE A 223 -21.09 37.77 -6.64
C PHE A 223 -21.18 39.12 -7.37
N GLY A 224 -20.25 39.43 -8.30
CA GLY A 224 -20.27 40.67 -9.07
C GLY A 224 -21.36 40.71 -10.16
N THR A 225 -21.72 39.56 -10.74
CA THR A 225 -22.76 39.45 -11.77
C THR A 225 -24.18 39.32 -11.21
N ALA A 226 -24.34 38.84 -9.97
CA ALA A 226 -25.67 38.69 -9.36
C ALA A 226 -26.30 40.02 -8.91
N ASN A 227 -25.53 41.12 -8.86
CA ASN A 227 -25.95 42.39 -8.28
C ASN A 227 -26.09 43.55 -9.29
N ILE A 228 -26.14 43.26 -10.58
CA ILE A 228 -26.46 44.28 -11.61
C ILE A 228 -27.98 44.19 -11.89
N PRO A 229 -28.83 45.04 -11.28
CA PRO A 229 -30.21 45.16 -11.72
C PRO A 229 -30.23 45.53 -13.21
N PRO A 230 -31.14 44.96 -14.02
CA PRO A 230 -31.25 45.31 -15.44
C PRO A 230 -31.42 46.82 -15.55
N ALA A 231 -30.55 47.45 -16.35
CA ALA A 231 -30.54 48.89 -16.55
C ALA A 231 -31.96 49.37 -16.84
N ALA A 232 -32.52 50.17 -15.92
CA ALA A 232 -33.79 50.83 -16.11
C ALA A 232 -33.68 51.66 -17.41
N GLN A 233 -34.46 51.28 -18.42
CA GLN A 233 -34.61 52.07 -19.64
C GLN A 233 -35.15 53.43 -19.23
N VAL A 234 -34.29 54.45 -19.25
CA VAL A 234 -34.71 55.85 -19.12
C VAL A 234 -35.59 56.19 -20.32
N PRO A 235 -36.89 56.53 -20.13
CA PRO A 235 -37.75 56.91 -21.24
C PRO A 235 -37.20 58.19 -21.89
N ILE A 236 -36.99 58.15 -23.20
CA ILE A 236 -36.62 59.31 -24.00
C ILE A 236 -37.83 60.27 -23.99
N PRO A 237 -37.70 61.53 -23.52
CA PRO A 237 -38.81 62.47 -23.58
C PRO A 237 -39.12 62.79 -25.05
N THR A 238 -40.36 62.54 -25.46
CA THR A 238 -40.89 62.93 -26.77
C THR A 238 -40.88 64.45 -26.91
N PRO A 239 -40.46 65.01 -28.07
CA PRO A 239 -40.55 66.44 -28.30
C PRO A 239 -42.02 66.85 -28.35
N VAL A 240 -42.38 67.89 -27.59
CA VAL A 240 -43.70 68.52 -27.64
C VAL A 240 -43.78 69.36 -28.91
N THR A 241 -44.73 69.05 -29.78
CA THR A 241 -45.19 69.90 -30.89
C THR A 241 -46.70 70.05 -30.80
#